data_AF-A0A284RYC2-F1
#
_entry.id   AF-A0A284RYC2-F1
#
_cell.length_a   1.000
_cell.length_b   1.000
_cell.length_c   1.000
_cell.angle_alpha   90.00
_cell.angle_beta   90.00
_cell.angle_gamma   90.00
#
_symmetry.space_group_name_H-M   'P 1'
#
loop_
_entity.id
_entity.type
_entity.pdbx_description
1 polymer ?
#
loop_
_entity_poly.entity_id
_entity_poly.type
_entity_poly.pdbx_seq_one_letter_code
_entity_poly.pdbx_strand_id
1 'polypeptide(L)'
;MSTKLSPPLSKPSLRKTLSELVTTPLTPVKKSLHDNIDFVPSSIPAQRRLEMLAVSAWSILIVGSCALSMFLCSFPPLWPLITCYTIWVHYLDKSPDHGGRVWQWYRRCAWWRYFVAYYPITCLKVGPSLTKKYGFDHCIIILRRQIYRRVELMFLVTILMVTDRYYRHVRLWFSFGLFYVSAKLKVISRGAFANFGTDVTGFSKLFPGITTHLLTLSSNFKLPFYRECMIHLGMGSVSKRSCGNILQSGPGQSITIVVGGAAESLSAHPGTADLTLRKRLGFIKIAIQEGADLVPVFSFGENDIFSQMPNEKGTAIYMFQKKFQAIFGFTLPLFHGRGMLNYNLGLLPYRRRITAVVGRPIPVKRVDQPDIEEVRRIQTLYIAELQRIWDAHKDEFAKARKRELNIID
;
A
#
# COMPACT_ATOMS: atom_id res chain seq x y z
N MET A 1 -3.36 -11.37 -58.57
CA MET A 1 -1.93 -11.62 -58.86
C MET A 1 -1.55 -12.95 -58.21
N SER A 2 -1.22 -13.95 -59.01
CA SER A 2 -0.93 -15.33 -58.58
C SER A 2 0.31 -15.39 -57.67
N THR A 3 0.16 -15.91 -56.46
CA THR A 3 1.27 -16.27 -55.56
C THR A 3 2.00 -17.47 -56.13
N LYS A 4 3.15 -17.25 -56.78
CA LYS A 4 4.08 -18.31 -57.17
C LYS A 4 4.62 -18.98 -55.90
N LEU A 5 4.17 -20.20 -55.60
CA LEU A 5 4.87 -21.08 -54.67
C LEU A 5 6.26 -21.39 -55.27
N SER A 6 7.31 -21.16 -54.49
CA SER A 6 8.66 -21.61 -54.81
C SER A 6 8.68 -23.14 -54.98
N PRO A 7 9.40 -23.69 -55.97
CA PRO A 7 9.46 -25.13 -56.15
C PRO A 7 10.18 -25.81 -54.96
N PRO A 8 9.84 -27.07 -54.64
CA PRO A 8 10.49 -27.80 -53.55
C PRO A 8 11.99 -27.97 -53.86
N LEU A 9 12.85 -27.64 -52.88
CA LEU A 9 14.29 -27.79 -53.03
C LEU A 9 14.65 -29.25 -53.32
N SER A 10 15.40 -29.46 -54.41
CA SER A 10 15.90 -30.78 -54.78
C SER A 10 16.92 -31.28 -53.76
N LYS A 11 16.96 -32.60 -53.50
CA LYS A 11 17.91 -33.22 -52.54
C LYS A 11 19.38 -32.75 -52.67
N PRO A 12 19.93 -32.46 -53.88
CA PRO A 12 21.27 -31.92 -54.02
C PRO A 12 21.42 -30.49 -53.50
N SER A 13 20.42 -29.62 -53.69
CA SER A 13 20.48 -28.24 -53.19
C SER A 13 20.35 -28.21 -51.67
N LEU A 14 19.54 -29.10 -51.09
CA LEU A 14 19.37 -29.22 -49.64
C LEU A 14 20.65 -29.69 -48.95
N ARG A 15 21.38 -30.64 -49.55
CA ARG A 15 22.73 -31.03 -49.08
C ARG A 15 23.73 -29.88 -49.19
N LYS A 16 23.67 -29.09 -50.25
CA LYS A 16 24.55 -27.93 -50.45
C LYS A 16 24.30 -26.84 -49.41
N THR A 17 23.03 -26.52 -49.14
CA THR A 17 22.62 -25.56 -48.11
C THR A 17 22.96 -26.07 -46.70
N LEU A 18 22.79 -27.36 -46.42
CA LEU A 18 23.22 -27.97 -45.16
C LEU A 18 24.75 -27.96 -45.00
N SER A 19 25.51 -28.24 -46.06
CA SER A 19 26.98 -28.15 -46.01
C SER A 19 27.45 -26.71 -45.80
N GLU A 20 26.77 -25.72 -46.38
CA GLU A 20 27.05 -24.29 -46.14
C GLU A 20 26.69 -23.88 -44.71
N LEU A 21 25.59 -24.36 -44.13
CA LEU A 21 25.19 -24.14 -42.73
C LEU A 21 26.13 -24.78 -41.71
N VAL A 22 26.73 -25.93 -42.05
CA VAL A 22 27.70 -26.63 -41.19
C VAL A 22 29.09 -26.01 -41.28
N THR A 23 29.42 -25.35 -42.40
CA THR A 23 30.73 -24.71 -42.64
C THR A 23 30.75 -23.22 -42.34
N THR A 24 29.60 -22.57 -42.19
CA THR A 24 29.56 -21.20 -41.66
C THR A 24 29.90 -21.26 -40.17
N PRO A 25 31.00 -20.63 -39.71
CA PRO A 25 31.23 -20.51 -38.28
C PRO A 25 30.02 -19.77 -37.71
N LEU A 26 29.35 -20.39 -36.73
CA LEU A 26 28.30 -19.73 -35.97
C LEU A 26 28.91 -18.43 -35.44
N THR A 27 28.57 -17.30 -36.05
CA THR A 27 28.82 -16.01 -35.41
C THR A 27 28.08 -16.11 -34.09
N PRO A 28 28.77 -16.10 -32.93
CA PRO A 28 28.07 -16.12 -31.67
C PRO A 28 27.09 -14.96 -31.73
N VAL A 29 25.80 -15.25 -31.58
CA VAL A 29 24.80 -14.21 -31.37
C VAL A 29 25.42 -13.31 -30.31
N LYS A 30 25.75 -12.08 -30.70
CA LYS A 30 26.45 -11.11 -29.86
C LYS A 30 25.86 -11.22 -28.46
N LYS A 31 26.72 -11.35 -27.45
CA LYS A 31 26.46 -11.44 -26.00
C LYS A 31 25.60 -10.28 -25.41
N SER A 32 24.67 -9.73 -26.16
CA SER A 32 24.02 -8.44 -25.90
C SER A 32 23.14 -8.41 -24.66
N LEU A 33 22.72 -9.56 -24.13
CA LEU A 33 21.94 -9.63 -22.90
C LEU A 33 22.81 -9.76 -21.64
N HIS A 34 23.98 -10.42 -21.73
CA HIS A 34 24.90 -10.57 -20.59
C HIS A 34 25.89 -9.41 -20.47
N ASP A 35 26.28 -8.78 -21.58
CA ASP A 35 27.23 -7.65 -21.57
C ASP A 35 26.65 -6.37 -20.94
N ASN A 36 25.33 -6.31 -20.72
CA ASN A 36 24.63 -5.18 -20.09
C ASN A 36 24.16 -5.46 -18.65
N ILE A 37 24.54 -6.59 -18.04
CA ILE A 37 24.19 -6.89 -16.65
C ILE A 37 25.33 -6.41 -15.76
N ASP A 38 25.16 -5.20 -15.21
CA ASP A 38 26.05 -4.69 -14.18
C ASP A 38 25.81 -5.49 -12.89
N PHE A 39 26.67 -6.47 -12.64
CA PHE A 39 26.66 -7.22 -11.39
C PHE A 39 27.12 -6.34 -10.23
N VAL A 40 26.56 -6.59 -9.05
CA VAL A 40 26.91 -5.81 -7.88
C VAL A 40 28.34 -6.19 -7.43
N PRO A 41 29.24 -5.21 -7.14
CA PRO A 41 30.59 -5.50 -6.69
C PRO A 41 30.58 -6.41 -5.45
N SER A 42 31.58 -7.29 -5.31
CA SER A 42 31.68 -8.24 -4.21
C SER A 42 31.75 -7.56 -2.82
N SER A 43 32.20 -6.30 -2.75
CA SER A 43 32.45 -5.53 -1.53
C SER A 43 31.32 -4.56 -1.13
N ILE A 44 30.05 -4.98 -1.20
CA ILE A 44 28.94 -4.17 -0.65
C ILE A 44 28.97 -4.18 0.89
N PRO A 45 28.88 -3.00 1.56
CA PRO A 45 28.71 -2.91 3.01
C PRO A 45 27.51 -3.73 3.51
N ALA A 46 27.66 -4.37 4.68
CA ALA A 46 26.62 -5.21 5.28
C ALA A 46 25.28 -4.47 5.47
N GLN A 47 25.32 -3.18 5.82
CA GLN A 47 24.13 -2.34 5.96
C GLN A 47 23.32 -2.28 4.66
N ARG A 48 23.96 -2.09 3.51
CA ARG A 48 23.26 -2.08 2.21
C ARG A 48 22.66 -3.45 1.91
N ARG A 49 23.31 -4.56 2.28
CA ARG A 49 22.74 -5.91 2.12
C ARG A 49 21.47 -6.08 2.96
N LEU A 50 21.45 -5.59 4.20
CA LEU A 50 20.28 -5.62 5.07
C LEU A 50 19.13 -4.74 4.54
N GLU A 51 19.42 -3.56 3.98
CA GLU A 51 18.43 -2.74 3.27
C GLU A 51 17.78 -3.49 2.11
N MET A 52 18.60 -4.17 1.29
CA MET A 52 18.11 -4.99 0.19
C MET A 52 17.28 -6.17 0.68
N LEU A 53 17.75 -6.88 1.70
CA LEU A 53 17.06 -8.01 2.29
C LEU A 53 15.70 -7.59 2.85
N ALA A 54 15.62 -6.48 3.57
CA ALA A 54 14.36 -5.98 4.14
C ALA A 54 13.32 -5.68 3.04
N VAL A 55 13.75 -5.05 1.95
CA VAL A 55 12.87 -4.74 0.81
C VAL A 55 12.51 -5.99 0.02
N SER A 56 13.46 -6.90 -0.22
CA SER A 56 13.21 -8.20 -0.85
C SER A 56 12.18 -9.00 -0.08
N ALA A 57 12.43 -9.20 1.21
CA ALA A 57 11.56 -9.96 2.11
C ALA A 57 10.14 -9.40 2.13
N TRP A 58 9.99 -8.07 2.21
CA TRP A 58 8.66 -7.44 2.12
C TRP A 58 7.99 -7.66 0.76
N SER A 59 8.75 -7.58 -0.34
CA SER A 59 8.22 -7.74 -1.70
C SER A 59 7.77 -9.17 -1.98
N ILE A 60 8.50 -10.16 -1.45
CA ILE A 60 8.15 -11.58 -1.59
C ILE A 60 7.20 -12.05 -0.50
N LEU A 61 6.90 -11.25 0.52
CA LEU A 61 6.13 -11.70 1.70
C LEU A 61 4.78 -12.29 1.30
N ILE A 62 4.06 -11.63 0.39
CA ILE A 62 2.76 -12.12 -0.09
C ILE A 62 2.91 -13.43 -0.88
N VAL A 63 3.86 -13.50 -1.81
CA VAL A 63 4.10 -14.69 -2.65
C VAL A 63 4.59 -15.87 -1.81
N GLY A 64 5.52 -15.60 -0.89
CA GLY A 64 6.05 -16.57 0.07
C GLY A 64 4.97 -17.06 1.03
N SER A 65 4.08 -16.19 1.49
CA SER A 65 2.94 -16.59 2.33
C SER A 65 1.94 -17.45 1.56
N CYS A 66 1.67 -17.14 0.29
CA CYS A 66 0.87 -17.99 -0.59
C CYS A 66 1.51 -19.36 -0.80
N ALA A 67 2.78 -19.40 -1.19
CA ALA A 67 3.52 -20.64 -1.43
C ALA A 67 3.60 -21.50 -0.17
N LEU A 68 3.90 -20.89 0.98
CA LEU A 68 3.92 -21.58 2.27
C LEU A 68 2.55 -22.12 2.63
N SER A 69 1.48 -21.34 2.43
CA SER A 69 0.12 -21.81 2.69
C SER A 69 -0.26 -23.00 1.80
N MET A 70 0.07 -22.96 0.50
CA MET A 70 -0.15 -24.08 -0.43
C MET A 70 0.65 -25.32 -0.03
N PHE A 71 1.91 -25.13 0.35
CA PHE A 71 2.77 -26.21 0.85
C PHE A 71 2.20 -26.86 2.12
N LEU A 72 1.79 -26.07 3.11
CA LEU A 72 1.17 -26.60 4.33
C LEU A 72 -0.16 -27.32 4.05
N CYS A 73 -0.97 -26.82 3.12
CA CYS A 73 -2.20 -27.49 2.68
C CYS A 73 -1.93 -28.82 1.96
N SER A 74 -0.72 -29.03 1.40
CA SER A 74 -0.37 -30.31 0.76
C SER A 74 -0.08 -31.45 1.74
N PHE A 75 -0.02 -31.16 3.06
CA PHE A 75 0.25 -32.16 4.10
C PHE A 75 -1.03 -32.46 4.92
N PRO A 76 -1.74 -33.57 4.64
CA PRO A 76 -3.04 -33.89 5.27
C PRO A 76 -3.06 -33.88 6.80
N PRO A 77 -2.00 -34.33 7.52
CA PRO A 77 -1.98 -34.26 8.98
C PRO A 77 -2.13 -32.83 9.57
N LEU A 78 -1.82 -31.78 8.80
CA LEU A 78 -1.99 -30.39 9.25
C LEU A 78 -3.40 -29.84 9.02
N TRP A 79 -4.26 -30.54 8.28
CA TRP A 79 -5.59 -30.04 7.90
C TRP A 79 -6.49 -29.66 9.07
N PRO A 80 -6.54 -30.40 10.20
CA PRO A 80 -7.35 -29.98 11.34
C PRO A 80 -6.92 -28.60 11.87
N LEU A 81 -5.61 -28.36 11.97
CA LEU A 81 -5.06 -27.08 12.43
C LEU A 81 -5.34 -25.95 11.43
N ILE A 82 -5.12 -26.21 10.13
CA ILE A 82 -5.39 -25.24 9.05
C ILE A 82 -6.88 -24.89 9.01
N THR A 83 -7.75 -25.89 9.18
CA THR A 83 -9.21 -25.70 9.19
C THR A 83 -9.63 -24.86 10.39
N CYS A 84 -9.16 -25.18 11.60
CA CYS A 84 -9.42 -24.38 12.80
C CYS A 84 -8.95 -22.93 12.63
N TYR A 85 -7.73 -22.72 12.10
CA TYR A 85 -7.21 -21.39 11.82
C TYR A 85 -8.06 -20.64 10.79
N THR A 86 -8.46 -21.30 9.71
CA THR A 86 -9.25 -20.71 8.63
C THR A 86 -10.65 -20.31 9.14
N ILE A 87 -11.30 -21.17 9.92
CA ILE A 87 -12.56 -20.87 10.60
C ILE A 87 -12.40 -19.65 11.52
N TRP A 88 -11.34 -19.63 12.33
CA TRP A 88 -11.07 -18.50 13.22
C TRP A 88 -10.86 -17.19 12.43
N VAL A 89 -10.07 -17.20 11.37
CA VAL A 89 -9.83 -16.01 10.52
C VAL A 89 -11.12 -15.50 9.85
N HIS A 90 -11.98 -16.38 9.34
CA HIS A 90 -13.17 -15.96 8.60
C HIS A 90 -14.33 -15.56 9.50
N TYR A 91 -14.55 -16.28 10.58
CA TYR A 91 -15.77 -16.12 11.39
C TYR A 91 -15.52 -15.38 12.70
N LEU A 92 -14.42 -15.66 13.39
CA LEU A 92 -14.19 -15.19 14.76
C LEU A 92 -13.38 -13.88 14.80
N ASP A 93 -12.30 -13.80 14.05
CA ASP A 93 -11.34 -12.72 14.20
C ASP A 93 -11.69 -11.47 13.37
N LYS A 94 -12.32 -10.50 14.02
CA LYS A 94 -12.67 -9.19 13.44
C LYS A 94 -11.60 -8.12 13.62
N SER A 95 -10.37 -8.50 14.01
CA SER A 95 -9.26 -7.54 14.19
C SER A 95 -9.02 -6.62 12.98
N PRO A 96 -9.07 -7.10 11.72
CA PRO A 96 -8.88 -6.23 10.55
C PRO A 96 -9.91 -5.10 10.43
N ASP A 97 -11.12 -5.28 10.98
CA ASP A 97 -12.18 -4.27 10.96
C ASP A 97 -12.06 -3.26 12.11
N HIS A 98 -11.07 -3.42 13.00
CA HIS A 98 -10.85 -2.59 14.18
C HIS A 98 -9.40 -2.09 14.28
N GLY A 99 -8.70 -1.99 13.14
CA GLY A 99 -7.33 -1.45 13.10
C GLY A 99 -6.23 -2.45 13.52
N GLY A 100 -6.53 -3.74 13.48
CA GLY A 100 -5.57 -4.81 13.74
C GLY A 100 -5.20 -4.96 15.23
N ARG A 101 -4.04 -5.55 15.50
CA ARG A 101 -3.48 -5.77 16.83
C ARG A 101 -2.14 -5.07 16.92
N VAL A 102 -2.19 -3.75 17.10
CA VAL A 102 -1.01 -2.90 17.10
C VAL A 102 0.06 -3.44 18.06
N TRP A 103 1.17 -3.92 17.51
CA TRP A 103 2.33 -4.35 18.29
C TRP A 103 3.43 -3.31 18.13
N GLN A 104 3.55 -2.43 19.12
CA GLN A 104 4.46 -1.27 19.06
C GLN A 104 5.92 -1.66 18.84
N TRP A 105 6.37 -2.75 19.46
CA TRP A 105 7.69 -3.32 19.22
C TRP A 105 7.90 -3.72 17.77
N TYR A 106 6.91 -4.39 17.16
CA TYR A 106 6.98 -4.76 15.75
C TYR A 106 6.99 -3.52 14.84
N ARG A 107 6.19 -2.48 15.12
CA ARG A 107 6.16 -1.24 14.33
C ARG A 107 7.46 -0.42 14.39
N ARG A 108 8.24 -0.55 15.46
CA ARG A 108 9.47 0.20 15.72
C ARG A 108 10.75 -0.63 15.57
N CYS A 109 10.63 -1.90 15.19
CA CYS A 109 11.78 -2.80 15.15
C CYS A 109 12.82 -2.35 14.11
N ALA A 110 14.08 -2.75 14.32
CA ALA A 110 15.20 -2.36 13.47
C ALA A 110 15.02 -2.78 12.00
N TRP A 111 14.24 -3.83 11.73
CA TRP A 111 13.92 -4.32 10.39
C TRP A 111 13.35 -3.21 9.49
N TRP A 112 12.42 -2.41 10.00
CA TRP A 112 11.80 -1.33 9.22
C TRP A 112 12.73 -0.15 9.01
N ARG A 113 13.77 0.03 9.85
CA ARG A 113 14.80 1.06 9.62
C ARG A 113 15.60 0.76 8.36
N TYR A 114 15.93 -0.51 8.10
CA TYR A 114 16.58 -0.94 6.86
C TYR A 114 15.67 -0.72 5.64
N PHE A 115 14.37 -1.01 5.78
CA PHE A 115 13.39 -0.74 4.72
C PHE A 115 13.31 0.75 4.36
N VAL A 116 13.25 1.62 5.36
CA VAL A 116 13.20 3.09 5.17
C VAL A 116 14.50 3.64 4.59
N ALA A 117 15.65 3.15 5.07
CA ALA A 117 16.96 3.57 4.60
C ALA A 117 17.23 3.18 3.14
N TYR A 118 16.56 2.14 2.65
CA TYR A 118 16.64 1.75 1.24
C TYR A 118 16.09 2.83 0.30
N TYR A 119 14.93 3.43 0.59
CA TYR A 119 14.28 4.49 -0.23
C TYR A 119 14.43 5.91 0.32
N PRO A 120 15.43 6.17 1.17
CA PRO A 120 15.44 7.26 2.16
C PRO A 120 14.06 7.90 2.43
N ILE A 121 13.13 7.15 3.05
CA ILE A 121 11.74 7.61 3.22
C ILE A 121 11.66 8.69 4.30
N THR A 122 10.96 9.79 4.00
CA THR A 122 10.71 10.88 4.95
C THR A 122 9.24 11.30 4.98
N CYS A 123 8.82 11.88 6.11
CA CYS A 123 7.50 12.45 6.32
C CYS A 123 7.65 13.92 6.71
N LEU A 124 7.07 14.82 5.92
CA LEU A 124 7.08 16.26 6.16
C LEU A 124 5.69 16.72 6.56
N LYS A 125 5.61 17.47 7.65
CA LYS A 125 4.37 18.10 8.13
C LYS A 125 4.31 19.53 7.61
N VAL A 126 3.29 19.84 6.80
CA VAL A 126 3.08 21.19 6.24
C VAL A 126 1.72 21.70 6.70
N GLY A 127 1.69 22.26 7.92
CA GLY A 127 0.47 22.82 8.50
C GLY A 127 0.48 22.88 10.03
N PRO A 128 -0.53 23.52 10.64
CA PRO A 128 -0.68 23.55 12.09
C PRO A 128 -0.84 22.13 12.65
N SER A 129 -0.61 21.97 13.96
CA SER A 129 -0.80 20.69 14.63
C SER A 129 -2.20 20.14 14.40
N LEU A 130 -2.27 18.89 13.93
CA LEU A 130 -3.51 18.18 13.58
C LEU A 130 -4.38 17.84 14.80
N THR A 131 -3.95 18.22 16.00
CA THR A 131 -4.75 18.14 17.21
C THR A 131 -5.81 19.24 17.18
N LYS A 132 -7.06 18.89 16.86
CA LYS A 132 -8.18 19.64 17.43
C LYS A 132 -7.96 19.65 18.94
N LYS A 133 -7.78 20.85 19.51
CA LYS A 133 -7.55 21.07 20.94
C LYS A 133 -8.85 20.73 21.68
N TYR A 134 -9.11 19.45 21.90
CA TYR A 134 -10.15 19.05 22.87
C TYR A 134 -9.58 19.26 24.26
N GLY A 135 -10.35 19.96 25.10
CA GLY A 135 -9.98 20.41 26.43
C GLY A 135 -9.41 19.30 27.32
N PHE A 136 -8.59 19.74 28.26
CA PHE A 136 -7.63 19.02 29.07
C PHE A 136 -8.22 18.12 30.18
N ASP A 137 -9.46 17.62 30.04
CA ASP A 137 -10.14 16.89 31.12
C ASP A 137 -10.01 15.36 31.03
N HIS A 138 -9.33 14.84 30.01
CA HIS A 138 -9.31 13.41 29.68
C HIS A 138 -8.18 12.58 30.33
N CYS A 139 -7.48 13.11 31.33
CA CYS A 139 -6.44 12.36 32.06
C CYS A 139 -7.03 11.38 33.09
N ILE A 140 -8.24 11.67 33.62
CA ILE A 140 -8.87 10.86 34.69
C ILE A 140 -9.40 9.51 34.17
N ILE A 141 -9.76 9.39 32.90
CA ILE A 141 -10.37 8.17 32.35
C ILE A 141 -9.32 7.11 31.98
N ILE A 142 -8.12 7.52 31.55
CA ILE A 142 -7.04 6.60 31.16
C ILE A 142 -6.46 5.88 32.39
N LEU A 143 -6.36 6.57 33.53
CA LEU A 143 -5.95 5.98 34.81
C LEU A 143 -6.93 4.89 35.30
N ARG A 144 -8.25 5.06 35.09
CA ARG A 144 -9.23 4.02 35.43
C ARG A 144 -9.11 2.77 34.56
N ARG A 145 -8.69 2.90 33.28
CA ARG A 145 -8.59 1.76 32.36
C ARG A 145 -7.41 0.82 32.66
N GLN A 146 -6.36 1.30 33.34
CA GLN A 146 -5.25 0.45 33.78
C GLN A 146 -5.53 -0.28 35.10
N ILE A 147 -6.31 0.31 36.01
CA ILE A 147 -6.64 -0.30 37.31
C ILE A 147 -7.62 -1.47 37.14
N TYR A 148 -8.62 -1.35 36.27
CA TYR A 148 -9.60 -2.43 36.02
C TYR A 148 -9.03 -3.67 35.30
N ARG A 149 -7.85 -3.58 34.67
CA ARG A 149 -7.24 -4.74 33.99
C ARG A 149 -6.45 -5.66 34.93
N ARG A 150 -6.20 -5.22 36.18
CA ARG A 150 -5.47 -6.02 37.19
C ARG A 150 -6.38 -6.64 38.26
N VAL A 151 -7.65 -6.24 38.35
CA VAL A 151 -8.60 -6.78 39.33
C VAL A 151 -9.92 -7.03 38.62
N GLU A 152 -10.09 -8.24 38.05
CA GLU A 152 -11.37 -8.94 37.80
C GLU A 152 -11.16 -10.10 36.82
N LEU A 153 -10.31 -11.03 37.21
CA LEU A 153 -10.31 -12.38 36.66
C LEU A 153 -10.97 -13.30 37.69
N MET A 154 -12.30 -13.16 37.94
CA MET A 154 -13.09 -14.29 38.47
C MET A 154 -14.62 -14.15 38.63
N PHE A 155 -15.28 -12.98 38.52
CA PHE A 155 -16.68 -12.92 39.03
C PHE A 155 -17.78 -12.17 38.24
N LEU A 156 -17.61 -11.84 36.95
CA LEU A 156 -18.56 -10.94 36.26
C LEU A 156 -19.18 -11.45 34.94
N VAL A 157 -19.47 -12.75 34.78
CA VAL A 157 -20.19 -13.22 33.57
C VAL A 157 -21.72 -13.06 33.69
N THR A 158 -22.26 -12.99 34.90
CA THR A 158 -23.73 -12.95 35.10
C THR A 158 -24.31 -11.54 35.22
N ILE A 159 -23.52 -10.54 35.65
CA ILE A 159 -24.00 -9.15 35.81
C ILE A 159 -23.83 -8.33 34.51
N LEU A 160 -22.92 -8.72 33.61
CA LEU A 160 -22.68 -8.01 32.34
C LEU A 160 -23.81 -8.11 31.32
N MET A 161 -24.74 -9.07 31.44
CA MET A 161 -25.86 -9.16 30.50
C MET A 161 -27.00 -8.18 30.79
N VAL A 162 -27.07 -7.61 32.00
CA VAL A 162 -28.19 -6.73 32.40
C VAL A 162 -27.85 -5.24 32.21
N THR A 163 -26.57 -4.86 32.10
CA THR A 163 -26.14 -3.45 31.98
C THR A 163 -25.84 -2.97 30.56
N ASP A 164 -25.72 -3.87 29.57
CA ASP A 164 -25.45 -3.51 28.15
C ASP A 164 -26.63 -2.77 27.47
N ARG A 165 -27.85 -2.90 28.01
CA ARG A 165 -29.03 -2.16 27.52
C ARG A 165 -29.03 -0.69 27.92
N TYR A 166 -28.37 -0.31 29.01
CA TYR A 166 -28.39 1.06 29.53
C TYR A 166 -27.25 1.93 28.97
N TYR A 167 -26.10 1.34 28.65
CA TYR A 167 -24.95 2.08 28.08
C TYR A 167 -25.12 2.52 26.62
N ARG A 168 -26.10 1.96 25.90
CA ARG A 168 -26.34 2.29 24.49
C ARG A 168 -26.87 3.72 24.29
N HIS A 169 -27.43 4.35 25.33
CA HIS A 169 -28.03 5.69 25.27
C HIS A 169 -27.08 6.84 25.63
N VAL A 170 -25.88 6.59 26.18
CA VAL A 170 -24.90 7.64 26.54
C VAL A 170 -23.83 7.86 25.45
N ARG A 171 -23.94 7.19 24.29
CA ARG A 171 -23.06 7.35 23.12
C ARG A 171 -23.36 8.62 22.29
N LEU A 172 -23.86 9.66 22.96
CA LEU A 172 -24.25 10.92 22.36
C LEU A 172 -23.21 11.98 22.72
N TRP A 173 -22.49 12.40 21.68
CA TRP A 173 -21.58 13.54 21.56
C TRP A 173 -20.09 13.29 21.89
N PHE A 174 -19.25 13.72 20.94
CA PHE A 174 -17.77 13.73 20.92
C PHE A 174 -17.03 12.49 20.37
N SER A 175 -17.26 12.18 19.09
CA SER A 175 -16.30 11.42 18.25
C SER A 175 -15.84 12.29 17.09
N PHE A 176 -14.55 12.61 17.04
CA PHE A 176 -13.92 13.29 15.90
C PHE A 176 -12.54 12.65 15.65
N GLY A 177 -12.51 11.63 14.80
CA GLY A 177 -11.26 11.05 14.27
C GLY A 177 -10.67 11.92 13.17
N LEU A 178 -9.37 11.80 12.90
CA LEU A 178 -8.75 12.41 11.71
C LEU A 178 -8.67 11.38 10.58
N PHE A 179 -8.88 11.80 9.35
CA PHE A 179 -8.87 10.94 8.18
C PHE A 179 -7.70 11.33 7.28
N TYR A 180 -6.64 10.52 7.27
CA TYR A 180 -5.51 10.75 6.37
C TYR A 180 -5.82 10.09 5.04
N VAL A 181 -5.69 10.85 3.97
CA VAL A 181 -5.83 10.34 2.63
C VAL A 181 -4.54 10.57 1.91
N SER A 182 -3.81 9.49 1.68
CA SER A 182 -2.68 9.51 0.78
C SER A 182 -3.21 9.48 -0.65
N ALA A 183 -3.10 10.63 -1.32
CA ALA A 183 -3.56 10.83 -2.68
C ALA A 183 -2.71 10.14 -3.74
N LYS A 184 -1.63 9.44 -3.37
CA LYS A 184 -0.77 8.74 -4.34
C LYS A 184 -0.61 7.26 -4.04
N LEU A 185 -0.91 6.44 -5.05
CA LEU A 185 -0.71 4.99 -5.09
C LEU A 185 -0.08 4.64 -6.43
N LYS A 186 1.12 4.04 -6.42
CA LYS A 186 1.53 3.15 -7.51
C LYS A 186 2.16 1.88 -6.92
N VAL A 187 1.42 0.80 -7.12
CA VAL A 187 1.67 -0.65 -6.90
C VAL A 187 2.09 -1.17 -5.53
N ILE A 188 3.01 -0.55 -4.81
CA ILE A 188 3.32 -0.93 -3.43
C ILE A 188 3.66 0.38 -2.76
N SER A 189 2.70 1.01 -2.06
CA SER A 189 2.92 2.32 -1.44
C SER A 189 3.96 2.21 -0.32
N ARG A 190 5.24 2.31 -0.68
CA ARG A 190 6.38 2.14 0.24
C ARG A 190 6.39 3.30 1.23
N GLY A 191 6.10 4.51 0.75
CA GLY A 191 5.99 5.70 1.58
C GLY A 191 4.83 5.60 2.58
N ALA A 192 3.62 5.21 2.14
CA ALA A 192 2.50 5.07 3.07
C ALA A 192 2.71 3.93 4.07
N PHE A 193 3.27 2.80 3.62
CA PHE A 193 3.67 1.70 4.50
C PHE A 193 4.62 2.16 5.60
N ALA A 194 5.72 2.80 5.22
CA ALA A 194 6.73 3.25 6.17
C ALA A 194 6.20 4.36 7.09
N ASN A 195 5.53 5.37 6.54
CA ASN A 195 5.09 6.53 7.30
C ASN A 195 3.86 6.27 8.18
N PHE A 196 2.92 5.43 7.75
CA PHE A 196 1.64 5.25 8.44
C PHE A 196 1.43 3.80 8.93
N GLY A 197 2.08 2.81 8.32
CA GLY A 197 2.05 1.42 8.83
C GLY A 197 3.04 1.18 9.96
N THR A 198 4.26 1.67 9.81
CA THR A 198 5.31 1.57 10.84
C THR A 198 5.37 2.85 11.68
N ASP A 199 6.35 2.94 12.59
CA ASP A 199 6.62 4.18 13.33
C ASP A 199 8.11 4.56 13.26
N VAL A 200 8.85 4.02 12.28
CA VAL A 200 10.31 4.26 12.15
C VAL A 200 10.65 5.61 11.54
N THR A 201 9.74 6.26 10.80
CA THR A 201 9.92 7.63 10.31
C THR A 201 9.50 8.68 11.34
N GLY A 202 9.08 8.25 12.54
CA GLY A 202 8.73 9.15 13.64
C GLY A 202 7.36 9.80 13.53
N PHE A 203 6.39 9.16 12.86
CA PHE A 203 5.03 9.70 12.72
C PHE A 203 4.39 10.03 14.07
N SER A 204 4.53 9.15 15.07
CA SER A 204 3.99 9.40 16.42
C SER A 204 4.60 10.63 17.11
N LYS A 205 5.83 11.02 16.73
CA LYS A 205 6.49 12.24 17.23
C LYS A 205 6.01 13.49 16.47
N LEU A 206 5.78 13.38 15.17
CA LEU A 206 5.26 14.49 14.34
C LEU A 206 3.80 14.83 14.65
N PHE A 207 3.03 13.80 15.02
CA PHE A 207 1.58 13.86 15.27
C PHE A 207 1.23 13.19 16.61
N PRO A 208 1.59 13.80 17.74
CA PRO A 208 1.32 13.24 19.06
C PRO A 208 -0.19 13.12 19.30
N GLY A 209 -0.60 12.00 19.90
CA GLY A 209 -2.01 11.70 20.18
C GLY A 209 -2.79 11.12 18.98
N ILE A 210 -2.17 10.99 17.80
CA ILE A 210 -2.81 10.38 16.63
C ILE A 210 -2.31 8.95 16.43
N THR A 211 -3.23 7.98 16.49
CA THR A 211 -2.98 6.59 16.11
C THR A 211 -3.50 6.39 14.70
N THR A 212 -2.57 6.22 13.75
CA THR A 212 -2.92 5.98 12.35
C THR A 212 -2.95 4.49 12.01
N HIS A 213 -3.94 4.09 11.24
CA HIS A 213 -4.16 2.74 10.72
C HIS A 213 -4.13 2.75 9.20
N LEU A 214 -3.09 2.16 8.59
CA LEU A 214 -3.02 2.02 7.14
C LEU A 214 -4.03 0.98 6.66
N LEU A 215 -4.90 1.36 5.73
CA LEU A 215 -5.95 0.47 5.22
C LEU A 215 -5.56 -0.17 3.89
N THR A 216 -5.93 -1.43 3.72
CA THR A 216 -5.65 -2.22 2.52
C THR A 216 -6.84 -3.09 2.11
N LEU A 217 -6.70 -3.80 0.99
CA LEU A 217 -7.71 -4.74 0.48
C LEU A 217 -8.03 -5.83 1.50
N SER A 218 -9.33 -6.12 1.69
CA SER A 218 -9.79 -7.16 2.62
C SER A 218 -9.23 -8.55 2.31
N SER A 219 -8.89 -8.84 1.05
CA SER A 219 -8.27 -10.10 0.61
C SER A 219 -6.92 -10.34 1.29
N ASN A 220 -6.16 -9.29 1.60
CA ASN A 220 -4.87 -9.41 2.27
C ASN A 220 -5.00 -10.05 3.66
N PHE A 221 -6.14 -9.88 4.33
CA PHE A 221 -6.42 -10.47 5.65
C PHE A 221 -6.99 -11.89 5.59
N LYS A 222 -7.09 -12.49 4.40
CA LYS A 222 -7.47 -13.90 4.22
C LYS A 222 -6.25 -14.82 4.07
N LEU A 223 -5.09 -14.27 3.71
CA LEU A 223 -3.87 -15.04 3.49
C LEU A 223 -3.14 -15.29 4.82
N PRO A 224 -2.95 -16.55 5.26
CA PRO A 224 -2.19 -16.87 6.46
C PRO A 224 -0.77 -16.27 6.42
N PHE A 225 -0.17 -16.02 7.59
CA PHE A 225 1.16 -15.40 7.78
C PHE A 225 1.26 -13.94 7.33
N TYR A 226 0.90 -13.62 6.09
CA TYR A 226 0.86 -12.26 5.58
C TYR A 226 -0.11 -11.41 6.40
N ARG A 227 -1.31 -11.93 6.63
CA ARG A 227 -2.32 -11.34 7.51
C ARG A 227 -1.76 -10.94 8.87
N GLU A 228 -1.04 -11.86 9.53
CA GLU A 228 -0.52 -11.61 10.87
C GLU A 228 0.51 -10.47 10.84
N CYS A 229 1.41 -10.43 9.85
CA CYS A 229 2.33 -9.31 9.68
C CYS A 229 1.58 -7.97 9.56
N MET A 230 0.50 -7.93 8.77
CA MET A 230 -0.30 -6.71 8.58
C MET A 230 -1.06 -6.29 9.85
N ILE A 231 -1.69 -7.23 10.54
CA ILE A 231 -2.46 -6.97 11.76
C ILE A 231 -1.55 -6.48 12.88
N HIS A 232 -0.33 -7.05 13.02
CA HIS A 232 0.63 -6.60 14.04
C HIS A 232 1.18 -5.19 13.77
N LEU A 233 1.17 -4.73 12.51
CA LEU A 233 1.45 -3.33 12.16
C LEU A 233 0.28 -2.39 12.46
N GLY A 234 -0.88 -2.92 12.85
CA GLY A 234 -2.09 -2.13 13.04
C GLY A 234 -2.80 -1.77 11.74
N MET A 235 -2.59 -2.55 10.67
CA MET A 235 -3.30 -2.33 9.41
C MET A 235 -4.71 -2.87 9.47
N GLY A 236 -5.61 -2.19 8.76
CA GLY A 236 -7.04 -2.54 8.70
C GLY A 236 -7.55 -2.77 7.28
N SER A 237 -8.78 -3.27 7.20
CA SER A 237 -9.51 -3.36 5.94
C SER A 237 -9.96 -1.97 5.48
N VAL A 238 -9.92 -1.71 4.17
CA VAL A 238 -10.48 -0.51 3.54
C VAL A 238 -12.01 -0.58 3.34
N SER A 239 -12.69 -1.54 3.98
CA SER A 239 -14.15 -1.65 3.94
C SER A 239 -14.83 -0.47 4.67
N LYS A 240 -16.02 -0.07 4.20
CA LYS A 240 -16.81 1.00 4.85
C LYS A 240 -17.01 0.73 6.36
N ARG A 241 -17.31 -0.54 6.72
CA ARG A 241 -17.48 -0.98 8.10
C ARG A 241 -16.21 -0.74 8.93
N SER A 242 -15.06 -1.18 8.42
CA SER A 242 -13.77 -1.02 9.09
C SER A 242 -13.41 0.46 9.28
N CYS A 243 -13.61 1.28 8.25
CA CYS A 243 -13.39 2.73 8.34
C CYS A 243 -14.23 3.35 9.48
N GLY A 244 -15.53 3.07 9.52
CA GLY A 244 -16.41 3.57 10.59
C GLY A 244 -16.00 3.07 11.98
N ASN A 245 -15.74 1.75 12.12
CA ASN A 245 -15.32 1.16 13.38
C ASN A 245 -14.04 1.81 13.94
N ILE A 246 -13.03 2.01 13.10
CA ILE A 246 -11.75 2.61 13.55
C ILE A 246 -11.95 4.08 13.91
N LEU A 247 -12.61 4.87 13.06
CA LEU A 247 -12.83 6.30 13.33
C LEU A 247 -13.70 6.55 14.57
N GLN A 248 -14.63 5.64 14.86
CA GLN A 248 -15.49 5.72 16.05
C GLN A 248 -14.86 5.09 17.30
N SER A 249 -13.68 4.46 17.20
CA SER A 249 -13.08 3.72 18.33
C SER A 249 -12.52 4.62 19.44
N GLY A 250 -12.29 5.90 19.16
CA GLY A 250 -11.91 6.88 20.17
C GLY A 250 -11.23 8.13 19.60
N PRO A 251 -10.94 9.12 20.46
CA PRO A 251 -10.20 10.31 20.06
C PRO A 251 -8.79 9.97 19.57
N GLY A 252 -8.32 10.69 18.56
CA GLY A 252 -6.99 10.48 17.97
C GLY A 252 -6.89 9.27 17.04
N GLN A 253 -7.97 8.51 16.87
CA GLN A 253 -8.00 7.39 15.93
C GLN A 253 -8.12 7.91 14.50
N SER A 254 -7.29 7.35 13.64
CA SER A 254 -7.13 7.82 12.29
C SER A 254 -6.93 6.68 11.33
N ILE A 255 -7.48 6.82 10.14
CA ILE A 255 -7.25 5.86 9.05
C ILE A 255 -6.45 6.54 7.95
N THR A 256 -5.56 5.76 7.32
CA THR A 256 -4.87 6.16 6.10
C THR A 256 -5.39 5.33 4.94
N ILE A 257 -6.04 5.97 3.99
CA ILE A 257 -6.44 5.34 2.73
C ILE A 257 -5.54 5.83 1.63
N VAL A 258 -5.05 4.90 0.82
CA VAL A 258 -4.42 5.25 -0.44
C VAL A 258 -5.48 5.18 -1.53
N VAL A 259 -5.71 6.27 -2.27
CA VAL A 259 -6.90 6.42 -3.16
C VAL A 259 -6.72 5.89 -4.57
N GLY A 260 -5.54 6.09 -5.17
CA GLY A 260 -5.22 5.68 -6.53
C GLY A 260 -5.11 4.16 -6.74
N GLY A 261 -6.17 3.37 -6.64
CA GLY A 261 -6.07 1.89 -6.63
C GLY A 261 -5.39 1.23 -7.86
N ALA A 262 -5.75 -0.03 -8.14
CA ALA A 262 -5.23 -0.78 -9.29
C ALA A 262 -5.31 -0.03 -10.66
N ALA A 263 -6.22 0.94 -10.80
CA ALA A 263 -6.32 1.78 -11.99
C ALA A 263 -5.15 2.78 -12.14
N GLU A 264 -4.72 3.45 -11.07
CA GLU A 264 -3.63 4.44 -11.12
C GLU A 264 -2.27 3.75 -11.33
N SER A 265 -2.10 2.56 -10.75
CA SER A 265 -0.89 1.76 -10.92
C SER A 265 -0.56 1.37 -12.36
N LEU A 266 -1.54 1.30 -13.26
CA LEU A 266 -1.30 0.97 -14.68
C LEU A 266 -0.74 2.14 -15.47
N SER A 267 -0.84 3.36 -14.96
CA SER A 267 -0.33 4.57 -15.62
C SER A 267 0.90 5.10 -14.89
N ALA A 268 1.64 4.20 -14.24
CA ALA A 268 2.74 4.49 -13.33
C ALA A 268 4.07 4.57 -14.06
N HIS A 269 4.35 5.77 -14.57
CA HIS A 269 5.61 6.02 -15.27
C HIS A 269 6.52 6.94 -14.44
N PRO A 270 7.84 6.69 -14.44
CA PRO A 270 8.81 7.58 -13.82
C PRO A 270 8.69 9.02 -14.35
N GLY A 271 8.78 9.98 -13.43
CA GLY A 271 8.67 11.42 -13.72
C GLY A 271 7.25 11.91 -14.01
N THR A 272 6.20 11.11 -13.86
CA THR A 272 4.80 11.57 -13.99
C THR A 272 4.09 11.62 -12.64
N ALA A 273 3.02 12.41 -12.55
CA ALA A 273 2.18 12.49 -11.37
C ALA A 273 0.70 12.55 -11.79
N ASP A 274 0.17 11.44 -12.29
CA ASP A 274 -1.26 11.34 -12.60
C ASP A 274 -2.01 10.71 -11.43
N LEU A 275 -3.01 11.41 -10.91
CA LEU A 275 -3.84 10.97 -9.77
C LEU A 275 -5.27 10.66 -10.22
N THR A 276 -5.73 9.44 -9.99
CA THR A 276 -7.12 9.05 -10.26
C THR A 276 -8.02 9.50 -9.12
N LEU A 277 -8.52 10.74 -9.20
CA LEU A 277 -9.32 11.35 -8.13
C LEU A 277 -10.70 11.83 -8.57
N ARG A 278 -10.92 12.19 -9.85
CA ARG A 278 -12.19 12.87 -10.25
C ARG A 278 -13.42 12.01 -9.97
N LYS A 279 -13.37 10.70 -10.23
CA LYS A 279 -14.48 9.78 -9.96
C LYS A 279 -14.43 9.13 -8.58
N ARG A 280 -13.38 9.38 -7.78
CA ARG A 280 -13.16 8.71 -6.48
C ARG A 280 -13.75 9.52 -5.32
N LEU A 281 -15.05 9.36 -5.11
CA LEU A 281 -15.79 10.08 -4.06
C LEU A 281 -16.01 9.28 -2.77
N GLY A 282 -15.73 7.96 -2.79
CA GLY A 282 -16.10 7.06 -1.69
C GLY A 282 -15.45 7.41 -0.35
N PHE A 283 -14.16 7.76 -0.34
CA PHE A 283 -13.45 8.11 0.89
C PHE A 283 -13.95 9.43 1.49
N ILE A 284 -14.35 10.39 0.65
CA ILE A 284 -14.92 11.67 1.08
C ILE A 284 -16.30 11.43 1.72
N LYS A 285 -17.13 10.60 1.08
CA LYS A 285 -18.43 10.22 1.65
C LYS A 285 -18.28 9.60 3.03
N ILE A 286 -17.31 8.70 3.22
CA ILE A 286 -17.03 8.10 4.54
C ILE A 286 -16.58 9.18 5.54
N ALA A 287 -15.65 10.05 5.15
CA ALA A 287 -15.19 11.12 6.02
C ALA A 287 -16.33 12.04 6.49
N ILE A 288 -17.28 12.38 5.61
CA ILE A 288 -18.48 13.17 5.97
C ILE A 288 -19.42 12.38 6.88
N GLN A 289 -19.68 11.11 6.59
CA GLN A 289 -20.54 10.27 7.41
C GLN A 289 -20.02 10.09 8.84
N GLU A 290 -18.70 9.99 8.99
CA GLU A 290 -18.04 9.78 10.27
C GLU A 290 -17.63 11.08 10.96
N GLY A 291 -17.75 12.24 10.29
CA GLY A 291 -17.32 13.53 10.82
C GLY A 291 -15.80 13.65 10.99
N ALA A 292 -15.04 12.96 10.14
CA ALA A 292 -13.59 12.92 10.21
C ALA A 292 -12.97 13.94 9.25
N ASP A 293 -12.08 14.79 9.76
CA ASP A 293 -11.41 15.81 8.94
C ASP A 293 -10.50 15.14 7.91
N LEU A 294 -10.53 15.61 6.66
CA LEU A 294 -9.71 15.05 5.58
C LEU A 294 -8.33 15.71 5.54
N VAL A 295 -7.27 14.90 5.60
CA VAL A 295 -5.88 15.38 5.49
C VAL A 295 -5.28 14.86 4.19
N PRO A 296 -5.09 15.71 3.17
CA PRO A 296 -4.44 15.31 1.93
C PRO A 296 -2.95 15.06 2.16
N VAL A 297 -2.46 13.93 1.67
CA VAL A 297 -1.04 13.57 1.70
C VAL A 297 -0.56 13.27 0.29
N PHE A 298 0.55 13.88 -0.12
CA PHE A 298 1.18 13.62 -1.41
C PHE A 298 2.56 12.99 -1.22
N SER A 299 2.83 11.87 -1.91
CA SER A 299 4.11 11.16 -1.84
C SER A 299 4.92 11.37 -3.12
N PHE A 300 6.04 12.09 -3.01
CA PHE A 300 7.00 12.30 -4.10
C PHE A 300 7.93 11.08 -4.24
N GLY A 301 8.37 10.77 -5.47
CA GLY A 301 9.33 9.69 -5.76
C GLY A 301 8.75 8.27 -5.87
N GLU A 302 7.49 8.04 -5.50
CA GLU A 302 6.85 6.70 -5.57
C GLU A 302 6.84 6.11 -7.00
N ASN A 303 6.79 6.95 -8.04
CA ASN A 303 6.71 6.48 -9.43
C ASN A 303 8.08 6.15 -10.00
N ASP A 304 9.16 6.57 -9.33
CA ASP A 304 10.51 6.45 -9.82
C ASP A 304 11.21 5.16 -9.31
N ILE A 305 10.55 4.43 -8.39
CA ILE A 305 11.06 3.17 -7.83
C ILE A 305 10.83 1.96 -8.75
N PHE A 306 10.00 2.07 -9.78
CA PHE A 306 9.78 1.02 -10.75
C PHE A 306 9.75 1.58 -12.16
N SER A 307 10.21 0.81 -13.13
CA SER A 307 9.96 1.10 -14.54
C SER A 307 8.88 0.15 -15.04
N GLN A 308 7.76 0.73 -15.46
CA GLN A 308 6.64 -0.02 -16.03
C GLN A 308 6.95 -0.39 -17.47
N MET A 309 6.72 -1.65 -17.84
CA MET A 309 6.74 -2.02 -19.25
C MET A 309 5.72 -1.18 -20.02
N PRO A 310 6.04 -0.70 -21.24
CA PRO A 310 5.11 0.06 -22.06
C PRO A 310 3.79 -0.71 -22.22
N ASN A 311 2.70 -0.12 -21.74
CA ASN A 311 1.38 -0.75 -21.69
C ASN A 311 0.31 0.17 -22.29
N GLU A 312 0.65 0.79 -23.42
CA GLU A 312 -0.22 1.73 -24.12
C GLU A 312 -1.56 1.08 -24.52
N LYS A 313 -2.62 1.90 -24.56
CA LYS A 313 -3.96 1.46 -24.96
C LYS A 313 -3.89 0.89 -26.39
N GLY A 314 -4.35 -0.35 -26.56
CA GLY A 314 -4.31 -1.08 -27.83
C GLY A 314 -3.24 -2.16 -27.90
N THR A 315 -2.29 -2.20 -26.96
CA THR A 315 -1.31 -3.30 -26.88
C THR A 315 -1.93 -4.58 -26.33
N ALA A 316 -1.38 -5.74 -26.72
CA ALA A 316 -1.79 -7.04 -26.16
C ALA A 316 -1.57 -7.11 -24.63
N ILE A 317 -0.49 -6.48 -24.14
CA ILE A 317 -0.19 -6.36 -22.70
C ILE A 317 -1.30 -5.60 -21.98
N TYR A 318 -1.75 -4.47 -22.52
CA TYR A 318 -2.85 -3.69 -21.95
C TYR A 318 -4.16 -4.50 -21.90
N MET A 319 -4.49 -5.23 -22.98
CA MET A 319 -5.68 -6.09 -23.02
C MET A 319 -5.63 -7.20 -21.96
N PHE A 320 -4.48 -7.87 -21.83
CA PHE A 320 -4.27 -8.89 -20.81
C PHE A 320 -4.40 -8.32 -19.39
N GLN A 321 -3.72 -7.20 -19.10
CA GLN A 321 -3.78 -6.53 -17.80
C GLN A 321 -5.22 -6.12 -17.44
N LYS A 322 -5.99 -5.61 -18.42
CA LYS A 322 -7.41 -5.24 -18.22
C LYS A 322 -8.30 -6.44 -17.97
N LYS A 323 -8.10 -7.54 -18.71
CA LYS A 323 -8.84 -8.80 -18.46
C LYS A 323 -8.53 -9.36 -17.07
N PHE A 324 -7.25 -9.38 -16.67
CA PHE A 324 -6.84 -9.80 -15.33
C PHE A 324 -7.45 -8.90 -14.25
N GLN A 325 -7.40 -7.58 -14.44
CA GLN A 325 -8.02 -6.61 -13.53
C GLN A 325 -9.52 -6.84 -13.36
N ALA A 326 -10.24 -7.15 -14.45
CA ALA A 326 -11.67 -7.41 -14.40
C ALA A 326 -12.02 -8.69 -13.61
N ILE A 327 -11.17 -9.72 -13.68
CA ILE A 327 -11.39 -11.00 -12.99
C ILE A 327 -11.05 -10.88 -11.51
N PHE A 328 -9.88 -10.32 -11.18
CA PHE A 328 -9.31 -10.40 -9.83
C PHE A 328 -9.49 -9.12 -9.01
N GLY A 329 -9.94 -8.02 -9.61
CA GLY A 329 -10.12 -6.72 -8.95
C GLY A 329 -8.81 -5.99 -8.63
N PHE A 330 -7.65 -6.59 -8.92
CA PHE A 330 -6.33 -5.97 -8.85
C PHE A 330 -5.58 -6.21 -10.17
N THR A 331 -4.65 -5.32 -10.50
CA THR A 331 -3.86 -5.40 -11.74
C THR A 331 -2.64 -6.27 -11.53
N LEU A 332 -2.20 -6.96 -12.58
CA LEU A 332 -0.88 -7.58 -12.62
C LEU A 332 0.14 -6.52 -13.09
N PRO A 333 0.91 -5.93 -12.18
CA PRO A 333 1.97 -5.02 -12.57
C PRO A 333 3.11 -5.77 -13.26
N LEU A 334 3.44 -5.35 -14.48
CA LEU A 334 4.67 -5.75 -15.15
C LEU A 334 5.68 -4.62 -14.96
N PHE A 335 6.51 -4.74 -13.93
CA PHE A 335 7.63 -3.84 -13.69
C PHE A 335 8.95 -4.55 -13.88
N HIS A 336 9.93 -3.79 -14.34
CA HIS A 336 11.32 -4.14 -14.14
C HIS A 336 11.95 -3.14 -13.16
N GLY A 337 12.69 -3.71 -12.22
CA GLY A 337 13.61 -2.99 -11.36
C GLY A 337 14.98 -3.64 -11.47
N ARG A 338 15.63 -3.88 -10.35
CA ARG A 338 16.97 -4.49 -10.28
C ARG A 338 16.93 -5.91 -9.72
N GLY A 339 18.00 -6.66 -9.92
CA GLY A 339 18.20 -7.96 -9.28
C GLY A 339 18.67 -7.83 -7.82
N MET A 340 18.68 -8.94 -7.08
CA MET A 340 19.38 -8.99 -5.78
C MET A 340 20.90 -8.90 -5.94
N LEU A 341 21.42 -9.37 -7.08
CA LEU A 341 22.86 -9.48 -7.38
C LEU A 341 23.28 -8.68 -8.62
N ASN A 342 22.36 -7.98 -9.28
CA ASN A 342 22.64 -7.13 -10.43
C ASN A 342 21.83 -5.82 -10.36
N TYR A 343 22.28 -4.79 -11.08
CA TYR A 343 21.64 -3.47 -11.08
C TYR A 343 20.55 -3.32 -12.16
N ASN A 344 20.62 -4.10 -13.24
CA ASN A 344 19.87 -3.79 -14.47
C ASN A 344 18.70 -4.74 -14.76
N LEU A 345 18.56 -5.87 -14.04
CA LEU A 345 17.52 -6.85 -14.32
C LEU A 345 17.01 -7.57 -13.06
N GLY A 346 15.79 -7.21 -12.63
CA GLY A 346 15.04 -8.01 -11.66
C GLY A 346 13.74 -7.37 -11.18
N LEU A 347 13.20 -7.89 -10.08
CA LEU A 347 11.90 -7.47 -9.52
C LEU A 347 12.04 -6.51 -8.32
N LEU A 348 13.27 -6.22 -7.88
CA LEU A 348 13.48 -5.30 -6.76
C LEU A 348 13.33 -3.86 -7.19
N PRO A 349 12.67 -3.00 -6.40
CA PRO A 349 12.44 -1.62 -6.82
C PRO A 349 13.74 -0.82 -6.75
N TYR A 350 13.90 0.20 -7.59
CA TYR A 350 15.07 1.09 -7.57
C TYR A 350 15.17 1.90 -6.27
N ARG A 351 16.40 2.19 -5.87
CA ARG A 351 16.72 3.04 -4.72
C ARG A 351 16.53 4.51 -5.08
N ARG A 352 15.30 5.02 -4.91
CA ARG A 352 14.96 6.44 -5.07
C ARG A 352 14.37 6.99 -3.77
N ARG A 353 14.60 8.28 -3.52
CA ARG A 353 14.05 8.99 -2.36
C ARG A 353 12.53 9.05 -2.44
N ILE A 354 11.85 8.76 -1.34
CA ILE A 354 10.40 8.95 -1.20
C ILE A 354 10.14 9.97 -0.09
N THR A 355 9.37 11.02 -0.40
CA THR A 355 9.01 12.05 0.58
C THR A 355 7.49 12.20 0.60
N ALA A 356 6.87 11.85 1.73
CA ALA A 356 5.45 12.12 1.95
C ALA A 356 5.27 13.49 2.59
N VAL A 357 4.46 14.34 1.98
CA VAL A 357 4.10 15.65 2.49
C VAL A 357 2.66 15.61 2.97
N VAL A 358 2.47 15.85 4.27
CA VAL A 358 1.16 15.93 4.91
C VAL A 358 0.66 17.37 4.82
N GLY A 359 -0.48 17.55 4.15
CA GLY A 359 -1.13 18.84 3.94
C GLY A 359 -1.95 19.31 5.13
N ARG A 360 -2.68 20.39 4.89
CA ARG A 360 -3.59 21.00 5.86
C ARG A 360 -4.87 20.18 6.00
N PRO A 361 -5.43 20.04 7.22
CA PRO A 361 -6.70 19.37 7.42
C PRO A 361 -7.83 20.19 6.79
N ILE A 362 -8.75 19.50 6.14
CA ILE A 362 -10.00 20.03 5.59
C ILE A 362 -11.10 19.67 6.58
N PRO A 363 -11.65 20.64 7.32
CA PRO A 363 -12.69 20.38 8.29
C PRO A 363 -13.94 19.82 7.61
N VAL A 364 -14.50 18.78 8.20
CA VAL A 364 -15.73 18.15 7.69
C VAL A 364 -16.80 18.17 8.77
N LYS A 365 -18.01 18.59 8.40
CA LYS A 365 -19.19 18.49 9.26
C LYS A 365 -19.83 17.12 9.08
N ARG A 366 -20.16 16.45 10.19
CA ARG A 366 -20.80 15.13 10.13
C ARG A 366 -22.21 15.22 9.53
N VAL A 367 -22.47 14.43 8.49
CA VAL A 367 -23.79 14.27 7.87
C VAL A 367 -23.99 12.80 7.47
N ASP A 368 -25.04 12.15 7.96
CA ASP A 368 -25.27 10.71 7.73
C ASP A 368 -25.53 10.37 6.25
N GLN A 369 -26.26 11.23 5.54
CA GLN A 369 -26.51 11.13 4.10
C GLN A 369 -26.03 12.41 3.40
N PRO A 370 -24.74 12.48 3.03
CA PRO A 370 -24.21 13.68 2.39
C PRO A 370 -24.71 13.79 0.95
N ASP A 371 -25.15 14.99 0.59
CA ASP A 371 -25.49 15.31 -0.79
C ASP A 371 -24.23 15.31 -1.69
N ILE A 372 -24.43 15.04 -2.98
CA ILE A 372 -23.35 14.98 -3.95
C ILE A 372 -22.65 16.32 -4.13
N GLU A 373 -23.34 17.44 -3.98
CA GLU A 373 -22.74 18.78 -4.09
C GLU A 373 -21.75 19.03 -2.97
N GLU A 374 -22.10 18.67 -1.73
CA GLU A 374 -21.21 18.79 -0.58
C GLU A 374 -19.98 17.87 -0.72
N VAL A 375 -20.19 16.64 -1.19
CA VAL A 375 -19.09 15.70 -1.47
C VAL A 375 -18.14 16.28 -2.52
N ARG A 376 -18.67 16.89 -3.59
CA ARG A 376 -17.87 17.54 -4.64
C ARG A 376 -17.17 18.80 -4.14
N ARG A 377 -17.82 19.60 -3.30
CA ARG A 377 -17.21 20.79 -2.67
C ARG A 377 -15.98 20.40 -1.86
N ILE A 378 -16.11 19.36 -1.01
CA ILE A 378 -14.98 18.82 -0.23
C ILE A 378 -13.90 18.22 -1.14
N GLN A 379 -14.29 17.55 -2.24
CA GLN A 379 -13.33 17.04 -3.23
C GLN A 379 -12.52 18.16 -3.87
N THR A 380 -13.15 19.28 -4.21
CA THR A 380 -12.47 20.45 -4.78
C THR A 380 -11.44 21.01 -3.81
N LEU A 381 -11.79 21.14 -2.52
CA LEU A 381 -10.84 21.55 -1.48
C LEU A 381 -9.68 20.56 -1.33
N TYR A 382 -10.00 19.26 -1.40
CA TYR A 382 -9.02 18.18 -1.33
C TYR A 382 -8.01 18.23 -2.48
N ILE A 383 -8.50 18.39 -3.72
CA ILE A 383 -7.65 18.52 -4.91
C ILE A 383 -6.84 19.82 -4.87
N ALA A 384 -7.45 20.94 -4.44
CA ALA A 384 -6.75 22.22 -4.33
C ALA A 384 -5.58 22.14 -3.34
N GLU A 385 -5.75 21.46 -2.20
CA GLU A 385 -4.67 21.28 -1.23
C GLU A 385 -3.57 20.34 -1.75
N LEU A 386 -3.90 19.31 -2.53
CA LEU A 386 -2.89 18.49 -3.21
C LEU A 386 -2.09 19.29 -4.25
N GLN A 387 -2.79 20.12 -5.03
CA GLN A 387 -2.16 21.01 -6.00
C GLN A 387 -1.23 22.00 -5.29
N ARG A 388 -1.65 22.57 -4.16
CA ARG A 388 -0.81 23.43 -3.31
C ARG A 388 0.45 22.72 -2.84
N ILE A 389 0.34 21.47 -2.35
CA ILE A 389 1.50 20.66 -1.92
C ILE A 389 2.45 20.41 -3.11
N TRP A 390 1.89 20.08 -4.27
CA TRP A 390 2.66 19.88 -5.49
C TRP A 390 3.43 21.15 -5.87
N ASP A 391 2.75 22.28 -5.99
CA ASP A 391 3.38 23.54 -6.41
C ASP A 391 4.45 24.01 -5.42
N ALA A 392 4.26 23.79 -4.12
CA ALA A 392 5.23 24.17 -3.10
C ALA A 392 6.51 23.30 -3.08
N HIS A 393 6.45 22.05 -3.55
CA HIS A 393 7.53 21.08 -3.35
C HIS A 393 8.03 20.38 -4.62
N LYS A 394 7.39 20.59 -5.78
CA LYS A 394 7.76 19.94 -7.05
C LYS A 394 9.19 20.23 -7.50
N ASP A 395 9.69 21.43 -7.25
CA ASP A 395 11.05 21.81 -7.65
C ASP A 395 12.12 21.22 -6.74
N GLU A 396 11.76 20.86 -5.50
CA GLU A 396 12.66 20.17 -4.58
C GLU A 396 12.66 18.65 -4.83
N PHE A 397 11.48 18.03 -4.84
CA PHE A 397 11.33 16.57 -4.81
C PHE A 397 10.99 15.93 -6.16
N ALA A 398 10.62 16.71 -7.18
CA ALA A 398 10.28 16.24 -8.52
C ALA A 398 11.08 16.97 -9.62
N LYS A 399 12.40 17.12 -9.41
CA LYS A 399 13.32 17.78 -10.36
C LYS A 399 13.32 17.15 -11.75
N ALA A 400 13.18 15.83 -11.83
CA ALA A 400 13.17 15.07 -13.08
C ALA A 400 11.75 14.85 -13.64
N ARG A 401 10.77 15.68 -13.26
CA ARG A 401 9.39 15.56 -13.74
C ARG A 401 9.32 15.77 -15.25
N LYS A 402 8.56 14.91 -15.93
CA LYS A 402 8.26 15.01 -17.36
C LYS A 402 7.03 15.88 -17.63
N ARG A 403 6.13 15.97 -16.65
CA ARG A 403 4.92 16.79 -16.70
C ARG A 403 4.48 17.20 -15.30
N GLU A 404 3.63 18.23 -15.26
CA GLU A 404 2.97 18.70 -14.05
C GLU A 404 1.94 17.68 -13.53
N LEU A 405 1.49 17.90 -12.28
CA LEU A 405 0.43 17.11 -11.65
C LEU A 405 -0.82 17.11 -12.54
N ASN A 406 -1.35 15.92 -12.80
CA ASN A 406 -2.57 15.76 -13.57
C ASN A 406 -3.61 14.98 -12.76
N ILE A 407 -4.80 15.55 -12.62
CA ILE A 407 -5.94 14.88 -11.98
C ILE A 407 -6.74 14.19 -13.09
N ILE A 408 -6.74 12.87 -13.09
CA ILE A 408 -7.42 12.02 -14.06
C ILE A 408 -8.70 11.41 -13.47
N ASP A 409 -9.51 10.87 -14.39
CA ASP A 409 -10.83 10.28 -14.16
C ASP A 409 -10.83 9.01 -13.30
#